data_AF-A0A2T2V210-F1
#
_entry.id   AF-A0A2T2V210-F1
#
_cell.length_a   1.000
_cell.length_b   1.000
_cell.length_c   1.000
_cell.angle_alpha   90.00
_cell.angle_beta   90.00
_cell.angle_gamma   90.00
#
_symmetry.space_group_name_H-M   'P 1'
#
loop_
_entity.id
_entity.type
_entity.pdbx_description
1 polymer ?
#
loop_
_entity_poly.entity_id
_entity_poly.type
_entity_poly.pdbx_seq_one_letter_code
_entity_poly.pdbx_strand_id
1 'polypeptide(L)'
;MRLSTLLLLVALAPLLGLSCTDDPEQPETQDFQNEGTLAFLQPNGDTLRAITIDIADTDAERERGLMRQRSLGYDQGMLFIFETVDEGSMWMKNTPLPLDIVFVAPDSQVINIARQT
;
A
#
# COMPACT_ATOMS: atom_id res chain seq x y z
N MET A 1 -70.55 -15.63 12.01
CA MET A 1 -70.03 -16.38 13.18
C MET A 1 -68.80 -17.15 12.73
N ARG A 2 -67.66 -16.93 13.43
CA ARG A 2 -66.40 -17.73 13.41
C ARG A 2 -65.64 -17.73 12.05
N LEU A 3 -64.66 -16.85 11.78
CA LEU A 3 -63.39 -16.52 12.44
C LEU A 3 -62.21 -17.38 11.95
N SER A 4 -61.22 -16.70 11.34
CA SER A 4 -59.78 -16.99 11.25
C SER A 4 -59.34 -18.22 10.43
N THR A 5 -58.72 -18.08 9.27
CA THR A 5 -57.35 -17.58 8.99
C THR A 5 -56.24 -18.47 9.57
N LEU A 6 -55.61 -19.29 8.73
CA LEU A 6 -54.15 -19.48 8.59
C LEU A 6 -53.90 -20.48 7.43
N LEU A 7 -53.86 -19.98 6.20
CA LEU A 7 -52.64 -19.76 5.40
C LEU A 7 -51.81 -21.03 5.14
N LEU A 8 -52.19 -21.71 4.07
CA LEU A 8 -51.36 -22.60 3.26
C LEU A 8 -50.27 -21.77 2.57
N LEU A 9 -49.00 -22.18 2.65
CA LEU A 9 -48.00 -22.08 1.56
C LEU A 9 -46.67 -22.72 2.00
N VAL A 10 -46.52 -24.00 1.64
CA VAL A 10 -45.21 -24.61 1.42
C VAL A 10 -44.64 -23.96 0.17
N ALA A 11 -43.73 -22.98 0.35
CA ALA A 11 -43.01 -22.34 -0.74
C ALA A 11 -41.53 -22.76 -0.67
N LEU A 12 -41.19 -23.70 -1.54
CA LEU A 12 -39.89 -23.92 -2.18
C LEU A 12 -38.82 -22.88 -1.80
N ALA A 13 -37.87 -23.25 -0.95
CA ALA A 13 -36.67 -22.45 -0.71
C ALA A 13 -35.86 -22.38 -2.02
N PRO A 14 -35.70 -21.20 -2.66
CA PRO A 14 -34.74 -21.08 -3.73
C PRO A 14 -33.34 -21.00 -3.09
N LEU A 15 -32.55 -22.06 -3.31
CA LEU A 15 -31.10 -21.97 -3.40
C LEU A 15 -30.75 -21.02 -4.57
N LEU A 16 -30.80 -19.70 -4.36
CA LEU A 16 -30.34 -18.72 -5.34
C LEU A 16 -29.79 -17.49 -4.60
N GLY A 17 -28.50 -17.22 -4.82
CA GLY A 17 -27.95 -15.89 -4.60
C GLY A 17 -26.93 -15.78 -3.47
N LEU A 18 -25.81 -16.49 -3.58
CA LEU A 18 -24.52 -15.81 -3.40
C LEU A 18 -24.53 -14.61 -4.35
N SER A 19 -24.91 -13.44 -3.85
CA SER A 19 -24.62 -12.19 -4.51
C SER A 19 -23.99 -11.28 -3.48
N CYS A 20 -22.79 -11.65 -3.03
CA CYS A 20 -21.82 -10.64 -2.70
C CYS A 20 -21.59 -9.88 -4.01
N THR A 21 -22.21 -8.71 -4.14
CA THR A 21 -21.87 -7.73 -5.16
C THR A 21 -21.33 -6.51 -4.44
N ASP A 22 -20.20 -6.71 -3.78
CA ASP A 22 -19.09 -5.75 -3.78
C ASP A 22 -18.05 -6.44 -4.69
N ASP A 23 -17.50 -5.83 -5.73
CA ASP A 23 -16.84 -4.54 -5.70
C ASP A 23 -17.01 -3.78 -7.02
N PRO A 24 -17.35 -2.49 -6.99
CA PRO A 24 -16.77 -1.57 -7.95
C PRO A 24 -15.29 -1.38 -7.58
N GLU A 25 -14.41 -2.21 -8.13
CA GLU A 25 -12.96 -2.00 -7.99
C GLU A 25 -12.58 -0.71 -8.75
N GLN A 26 -12.52 0.41 -8.01
CA GLN A 26 -12.07 1.72 -8.48
C GLN A 26 -11.01 2.29 -7.51
N PRO A 27 -10.18 3.24 -7.97
CA PRO A 27 -8.76 3.28 -7.66
C PRO A 27 -8.51 3.70 -6.22
N GLU A 28 -8.05 2.76 -5.40
CA GLU A 28 -7.62 3.09 -4.04
C GLU A 28 -6.27 3.80 -4.09
N THR A 29 -6.30 5.13 -4.18
CA THR A 29 -5.19 6.00 -3.77
C THR A 29 -5.22 6.09 -2.25
N GLN A 30 -4.13 5.69 -1.59
CA GLN A 30 -4.01 5.85 -0.15
C GLN A 30 -3.54 7.26 0.17
N ASP A 31 -4.16 7.88 1.15
CA ASP A 31 -3.69 9.15 1.69
C ASP A 31 -2.30 8.93 2.31
N PHE A 32 -1.39 9.86 2.05
CA PHE A 32 -0.05 9.83 2.64
C PHE A 32 -0.14 10.18 4.12
N GLN A 33 0.28 9.27 5.00
CA GLN A 33 0.02 9.31 6.45
C GLN A 33 1.03 10.15 7.24
N ASN A 34 2.20 10.44 6.68
CA ASN A 34 3.30 11.19 7.32
C ASN A 34 3.77 10.54 8.63
N GLU A 35 4.09 9.25 8.58
CA GLU A 35 4.42 8.43 9.75
C GLU A 35 5.81 8.72 10.34
N GLY A 36 6.71 9.34 9.57
CA GLY A 36 8.05 9.64 10.05
C GLY A 36 8.81 10.68 9.24
N THR A 37 10.05 10.91 9.67
CA THR A 37 11.03 11.74 8.95
C THR A 37 12.29 10.91 8.71
N LEU A 38 12.71 10.82 7.45
CA LEU A 38 13.94 10.17 7.03
C LEU A 38 14.97 11.23 6.65
N ALA A 39 16.18 11.13 7.20
CA ALA A 39 17.27 12.05 6.90
C ALA A 39 18.39 11.35 6.12
N PHE A 40 18.81 11.96 5.03
CA PHE A 40 20.04 11.62 4.32
C PHE A 40 21.20 12.38 4.97
N LEU A 41 22.25 11.65 5.35
CA LEU A 41 23.40 12.21 6.07
C LEU A 41 24.64 12.25 5.18
N GLN A 42 25.48 13.24 5.41
CA GLN A 42 26.85 13.30 4.89
C GLN A 42 27.78 12.42 5.76
N PRO A 43 28.96 12.02 5.26
CA PRO A 43 29.89 11.18 6.03
C PRO A 43 30.38 11.81 7.35
N ASN A 44 30.29 13.13 7.48
CA ASN A 44 30.64 13.86 8.71
C ASN A 44 29.48 13.92 9.73
N GLY A 45 28.30 13.36 9.41
CA GLY A 45 27.11 13.36 10.25
C GLY A 45 26.14 14.52 9.99
N ASP A 46 26.48 15.48 9.12
CA ASP A 46 25.59 16.60 8.80
C ASP A 46 24.37 16.12 7.98
N THR A 47 23.20 16.71 8.24
CA THR A 47 22.00 16.40 7.47
C THR A 47 22.06 17.06 6.09
N LEU A 48 22.08 16.23 5.03
CA LEU A 48 22.01 16.70 3.65
C LEU A 48 20.58 17.10 3.27
N ARG A 49 19.60 16.25 3.62
CA ARG A 49 18.17 16.47 3.35
C ARG A 49 17.33 15.59 4.26
N ALA A 50 16.15 16.08 4.63
CA ALA A 50 15.12 15.29 5.28
C ALA A 50 13.88 15.23 4.39
N ILE A 51 13.16 14.11 4.45
CA ILE A 51 11.88 13.89 3.79
C ILE A 51 10.89 13.30 4.79
N THR A 52 9.61 13.56 4.59
CA THR A 52 8.52 12.89 5.31
C THR A 52 8.28 11.53 4.68
N ILE A 53 8.02 10.51 5.49
CA ILE A 53 7.84 9.14 5.00
C ILE A 53 6.58 8.49 5.54
N ASP A 54 6.00 7.62 4.74
CA ASP A 54 5.15 6.51 5.20
C ASP A 54 6.01 5.25 5.33
N ILE A 55 5.59 4.31 6.18
CA ILE A 55 6.31 3.08 6.49
C ILE A 55 5.51 1.89 5.96
N ALA A 56 6.17 1.04 5.16
CA ALA A 56 5.64 -0.23 4.71
C ALA A 56 6.40 -1.36 5.43
N ASP A 57 5.82 -1.86 6.53
CA ASP A 57 6.44 -2.86 7.41
C ASP A 57 5.86 -4.26 7.20
N THR A 58 4.58 -4.34 6.85
CA THR A 58 3.92 -5.62 6.54
C THR A 58 4.11 -6.02 5.07
N ASP A 59 4.03 -7.32 4.80
CA ASP A 59 4.04 -7.85 3.42
C ASP A 59 3.01 -7.15 2.54
N ALA A 60 1.80 -6.95 3.05
CA ALA A 60 0.72 -6.28 2.34
C ALA A 60 1.05 -4.81 2.00
N GLU A 61 1.62 -4.05 2.95
CA GLU A 61 2.04 -2.67 2.70
C GLU A 61 3.19 -2.59 1.71
N ARG A 62 4.15 -3.52 1.77
CA ARG A 62 5.29 -3.55 0.84
C ARG A 62 4.87 -3.94 -0.57
N GLU A 63 4.02 -4.96 -0.71
CA GLU A 63 3.45 -5.34 -2.00
C GLU A 63 2.62 -4.21 -2.60
N ARG A 64 1.93 -3.44 -1.74
CA ARG A 64 1.14 -2.29 -2.16
C ARG A 64 2.02 -1.13 -2.62
N GLY A 65 2.97 -0.74 -1.78
CA GLY A 65 3.86 0.39 -2.02
C GLY A 65 3.10 1.66 -2.42
N LEU A 66 3.64 2.34 -3.44
CA LEU A 66 3.05 3.55 -4.03
C LEU A 66 2.17 3.23 -5.27
N MET A 67 1.67 1.99 -5.39
CA MET A 67 0.79 1.65 -6.52
C MET A 67 -0.45 2.55 -6.52
N ARG A 68 -0.95 2.87 -7.71
CA ARG A 68 -2.13 3.72 -7.98
C ARG A 68 -2.00 5.17 -7.48
N GLN A 69 -0.92 5.53 -6.79
CA GLN A 69 -0.66 6.90 -6.35
C GLN A 69 -0.44 7.82 -7.55
N ARG A 70 -1.14 8.96 -7.58
CA ARG A 70 -1.07 9.91 -8.70
C ARG A 70 -0.17 11.12 -8.44
N SER A 71 0.22 11.31 -7.19
CA SER A 71 1.12 12.39 -6.77
C SER A 71 1.85 12.01 -5.51
N LEU A 72 3.11 12.45 -5.42
CA LEU A 72 3.94 12.37 -4.23
C LEU A 72 4.68 13.71 -4.12
N GLY A 73 4.73 14.30 -2.93
CA GLY A 73 5.49 15.52 -2.68
C GLY A 73 6.98 15.32 -2.96
N TYR A 74 7.68 16.40 -3.35
CA TYR A 74 9.12 16.35 -3.60
C TYR A 74 9.96 15.98 -2.35
N ASP A 75 9.37 16.17 -1.17
CA ASP A 75 9.92 15.87 0.15
C ASP A 75 9.15 14.72 0.83
N GLN A 76 8.49 13.88 0.05
CA GLN A 76 7.75 12.71 0.54
C GLN A 76 8.32 11.41 -0.05
N GLY A 77 8.23 10.32 0.72
CA GLY A 77 8.67 8.99 0.28
C GLY A 77 8.01 7.89 1.08
N MET A 78 8.33 6.64 0.74
CA MET A 78 7.91 5.47 1.51
C MET A 78 9.13 4.65 1.88
N LEU A 79 9.22 4.26 3.15
CA LEU A 79 10.28 3.41 3.69
C LEU A 79 9.78 1.97 3.78
N PHE A 80 10.43 1.07 3.05
CA PHE A 80 10.11 -0.36 3.07
C PHE A 80 11.02 -1.06 4.09
N ILE A 81 10.44 -1.71 5.09
CA ILE A 81 11.18 -2.45 6.12
C ILE A 81 11.16 -3.94 5.79
N PHE A 82 12.34 -4.54 5.71
CA PHE A 82 12.51 -5.97 5.47
C PHE A 82 13.18 -6.62 6.68
N GLU A 83 12.62 -7.73 7.17
CA GLU A 83 13.17 -8.46 8.31
C GLU A 83 14.52 -9.12 8.02
N THR A 84 14.78 -9.44 6.75
CA THR A 84 15.99 -10.13 6.30
C THR A 84 16.65 -9.37 5.15
N VAL A 85 17.97 -9.52 5.05
CA VAL A 85 18.73 -8.98 3.93
C VAL A 85 18.62 -9.96 2.77
N ASP A 86 17.99 -9.52 1.69
CA ASP A 86 17.86 -10.29 0.45
C ASP A 86 18.09 -9.38 -0.76
N GLU A 87 18.43 -9.97 -1.90
CA GLU A 87 18.46 -9.30 -3.20
C GLU A 87 17.03 -9.13 -3.73
N GLY A 88 16.21 -8.40 -2.96
CA GLY A 88 14.84 -8.09 -3.30
C GLY A 88 14.73 -7.26 -4.56
N SER A 89 13.84 -7.67 -5.48
CA SER A 89 13.48 -6.87 -6.64
C SER A 89 12.24 -6.03 -6.34
N MET A 90 12.33 -4.73 -6.61
CA MET A 90 11.17 -3.85 -6.61
C MET A 90 10.58 -3.80 -8.03
N TRP A 91 9.26 -3.86 -8.12
CA TRP A 91 8.53 -3.69 -9.37
C TRP A 91 7.71 -2.40 -9.35
N MET A 92 7.48 -1.82 -10.52
CA MET A 92 6.68 -0.60 -10.68
C MET A 92 5.25 -0.89 -11.15
N LYS A 93 4.73 -2.08 -10.80
CA LYS A 93 3.42 -2.53 -11.25
C LYS A 93 2.34 -1.58 -10.74
N ASN A 94 1.56 -1.00 -11.66
CA ASN A 94 0.52 -0.03 -11.37
C ASN A 94 1.02 1.25 -10.68
N THR A 95 2.30 1.60 -10.78
CA THR A 95 2.87 2.84 -10.23
C THR A 95 3.08 3.82 -11.37
N PRO A 96 2.15 4.77 -11.61
CA PRO A 96 2.24 5.69 -12.73
C PRO A 96 3.27 6.82 -12.53
N LEU A 97 3.77 6.99 -11.30
CA LEU A 97 4.79 7.97 -10.96
C LEU A 97 6.18 7.39 -11.29
N PRO A 98 7.05 8.13 -12.00
CA PRO A 98 8.46 7.77 -12.09
C PRO A 98 9.10 8.00 -10.72
N LEU A 99 9.80 6.98 -10.20
CA LEU A 99 10.39 7.02 -8.87
C LEU A 99 11.88 6.70 -8.89
N ASP A 100 12.60 7.20 -7.88
CA ASP A 100 13.92 6.73 -7.53
C ASP A 100 13.79 5.76 -6.36
N ILE A 101 14.40 4.58 -6.47
CA ILE A 101 14.43 3.56 -5.42
C ILE A 101 15.84 3.52 -4.84
N VAL A 102 15.95 3.84 -3.55
CA VAL A 102 17.21 3.85 -2.81
C VAL A 102 17.29 2.56 -1.99
N PHE A 103 18.24 1.68 -2.32
CA PHE A 103 18.49 0.46 -1.57
C PHE A 103 19.52 0.75 -0.47
N VAL A 104 19.19 0.32 0.75
CA VAL A 104 19.95 0.63 1.96
C VAL A 104 20.32 -0.67 2.67
N ALA A 105 21.58 -0.80 3.08
CA ALA A 105 22.07 -1.91 3.88
C ALA A 105 21.69 -1.77 5.37
N PRO A 106 21.78 -2.84 6.19
CA PRO A 106 21.42 -2.79 7.61
C PRO A 106 22.19 -1.76 8.45
N ASP A 107 23.36 -1.33 8.00
CA ASP A 107 24.16 -0.27 8.63
C ASP A 107 23.76 1.14 8.17
N SER A 108 22.58 1.28 7.54
CA SER A 108 22.03 2.53 6.99
C SER A 108 22.81 3.13 5.82
N GLN A 109 23.72 2.37 5.21
CA GLN A 109 24.47 2.83 4.04
C GLN A 109 23.69 2.59 2.75
N VAL A 110 23.62 3.60 1.88
CA VAL A 110 23.06 3.46 0.54
C VAL A 110 23.99 2.61 -0.31
N ILE A 111 23.49 1.48 -0.82
CA ILE A 111 24.26 0.54 -1.64
C ILE A 111 23.93 0.66 -3.13
N ASN A 112 22.73 1.10 -3.47
CA ASN A 112 22.31 1.30 -4.86
C ASN A 112 21.17 2.31 -4.96
N ILE A 113 21.06 2.96 -6.12
CA ILE A 113 19.92 3.83 -6.48
C ILE A 113 19.46 3.48 -7.89
N ALA A 114 18.26 2.91 -8.01
CA ALA A 114 17.59 2.76 -9.30
C ALA A 114 16.80 4.05 -9.57
N ARG A 115 17.16 4.77 -10.63
CA ARG A 115 16.60 6.10 -10.92
C ARG A 115 15.53 6.04 -12.00
N GLN A 116 14.48 6.86 -11.83
CA GLN A 116 13.40 7.06 -12.79
C GLN A 116 12.81 5.74 -13.31
N THR A 117 12.55 4.81 -12.40
CA THR A 117 11.93 3.51 -12.68
C THR A 117 10.46 3.64 -13.04
#